data_AF-A0A6L7DCB3-F1
#
_entry.id   AF-A0A6L7DCB3-F1
#
_cell.length_a   1.000
_cell.length_b   1.000
_cell.length_c   1.000
_cell.angle_alpha   90.00
_cell.angle_beta   90.00
_cell.angle_gamma   90.00
#
_symmetry.space_group_name_H-M   'P 1'
#
loop_
_entity.id
_entity.type
_entity.pdbx_description
1 polymer ?
#
loop_
_entity_poly.entity_id
_entity_poly.type
_entity_poly.pdbx_seq_one_letter_code
_entity_poly.pdbx_strand_id
1 'polypeptide(L)'
;MRLFVNMRLGVRISLVVGLILGLFLSVVMTLVGFKSSSLQVAEAEKLLQNVSIRRANYMQGLFNETISSLMLLSQNMESLINTRNVEFGDFLSRISNAANNMSFVSYGYIYLEKDFANKMQNVDSKAMIRGGGVTPLLII
;
A
#
# COMPACT_ATOMS: atom_id res chain seq x y z
N MET A 1 -49.32 -46.28 1.57
CA MET A 1 -50.74 -45.87 1.40
C MET A 1 -51.66 -46.30 2.54
N ARG A 2 -51.62 -47.54 3.06
CA ARG A 2 -52.50 -48.01 4.16
C ARG A 2 -52.45 -47.15 5.43
N LEU A 3 -51.28 -46.63 5.80
CA LEU A 3 -51.09 -45.75 6.96
C LEU A 3 -51.83 -44.41 6.84
N PHE A 4 -51.87 -43.83 5.64
CA PHE A 4 -52.55 -42.56 5.37
C PHE A 4 -54.08 -42.73 5.49
N VAL A 5 -54.63 -43.82 4.96
CA VAL A 5 -56.07 -44.14 4.97
C VAL A 5 -56.61 -44.45 6.38
N ASN A 6 -55.73 -44.75 7.35
CA ASN A 6 -56.12 -44.99 8.74
C ASN A 6 -56.04 -43.74 9.64
N MET A 7 -55.55 -42.60 9.14
CA MET A 7 -55.45 -41.37 9.94
C MET A 7 -56.76 -40.58 10.00
N ARG A 8 -57.01 -39.92 11.13
CA ARG A 8 -58.13 -38.95 11.31
C ARG A 8 -58.00 -37.80 10.30
N LEU A 9 -59.14 -37.32 9.80
CA LEU A 9 -59.22 -36.33 8.71
C LEU A 9 -58.36 -35.07 8.96
N GLY A 10 -58.42 -34.53 10.19
CA GLY A 10 -57.63 -33.34 10.57
C GLY A 10 -56.11 -33.56 10.53
N VAL A 11 -55.65 -34.79 10.80
CA VAL A 11 -54.23 -35.13 10.73
C VAL A 11 -53.76 -35.22 9.27
N ARG A 12 -54.58 -35.75 8.35
CA ARG A 12 -54.24 -35.75 6.92
C ARG A 12 -54.12 -34.34 6.36
N ILE A 13 -55.06 -33.47 6.71
CA ILE A 13 -55.07 -32.08 6.23
C ILE A 13 -53.83 -31.34 6.74
N SER A 14 -53.51 -31.47 8.04
CA SER A 14 -52.29 -30.88 8.60
C SER A 14 -51.01 -31.41 7.94
N LEU A 15 -50.95 -32.71 7.64
CA LEU A 15 -49.81 -33.31 6.94
C LEU A 15 -49.62 -32.73 5.54
N VAL A 16 -50.69 -32.62 4.76
CA VAL A 16 -50.64 -32.05 3.40
C VAL A 16 -50.24 -30.59 3.43
N VAL A 17 -50.83 -29.78 4.32
CA VAL A 17 -50.50 -28.36 4.46
C VAL A 17 -49.04 -28.18 4.91
N GLY A 18 -48.58 -28.98 5.87
CA GLY A 18 -47.18 -28.95 6.33
C GLY A 18 -46.19 -29.32 5.22
N LEU A 19 -46.55 -30.27 4.35
CA LEU A 19 -45.72 -30.69 3.23
C LEU A 19 -45.61 -29.58 2.18
N ILE A 20 -46.72 -28.90 1.86
CA ILE A 20 -46.74 -27.75 0.96
C ILE A 20 -45.90 -26.59 1.51
N LEU A 21 -46.06 -26.26 2.80
CA LEU A 21 -45.28 -25.21 3.46
C LEU A 21 -43.78 -25.55 3.48
N GLY A 22 -43.43 -26.81 3.78
CA GLY A 22 -42.05 -27.28 3.76
C GLY A 22 -41.40 -27.17 2.38
N LEU A 23 -42.12 -27.57 1.32
CA LEU A 23 -41.65 -27.40 -0.06
C LEU A 23 -41.45 -25.93 -0.41
N PHE A 24 -42.39 -25.06 -0.06
CA PHE A 24 -42.30 -23.64 -0.34
C PHE A 24 -41.09 -23.00 0.36
N LEU A 25 -40.90 -23.27 1.65
CA LEU A 25 -39.75 -22.79 2.42
C LEU A 25 -38.43 -23.30 1.82
N SER A 26 -38.37 -24.56 1.40
CA SER A 26 -37.18 -25.13 0.79
C SER A 26 -36.79 -24.43 -0.52
N VAL A 27 -37.77 -24.11 -1.38
CA VAL A 27 -37.53 -23.38 -2.63
C VAL A 27 -37.02 -21.97 -2.35
N VAL A 28 -37.67 -21.24 -1.43
CA VAL A 28 -37.26 -19.88 -1.04
C VAL A 28 -35.84 -19.88 -0.47
N MET A 29 -35.52 -20.81 0.43
CA MET A 29 -34.20 -20.90 1.05
C MET A 29 -33.10 -21.16 0.01
N THR A 30 -33.39 -22.01 -0.99
CA THR A 30 -32.47 -22.29 -2.09
C THR A 30 -32.24 -21.06 -2.97
N LEU A 31 -33.31 -20.35 -3.34
CA LEU A 31 -33.23 -19.13 -4.15
C LEU A 31 -32.48 -18.00 -3.44
N VAL A 32 -32.75 -17.80 -2.15
CA VAL A 32 -32.06 -16.81 -1.32
C VAL A 32 -30.59 -17.18 -1.16
N GLY A 33 -30.26 -18.45 -0.94
CA GLY A 33 -28.88 -18.92 -0.84
C GLY A 33 -28.06 -18.59 -2.09
N PHE A 34 -28.56 -18.93 -3.29
CA PHE A 34 -27.87 -18.65 -4.53
C PHE A 34 -27.71 -17.14 -4.80
N LYS A 35 -28.77 -16.36 -4.56
CA LYS A 35 -28.75 -14.91 -4.80
C LYS A 35 -27.93 -14.14 -3.77
N SER A 36 -27.89 -14.62 -2.54
CA SER A 36 -27.04 -14.06 -1.48
C SER A 36 -25.57 -14.33 -1.77
N SER A 37 -25.23 -15.53 -2.24
CA SER A 37 -23.84 -15.86 -2.60
C SER A 37 -23.29 -14.96 -3.70
N SER A 38 -24.06 -14.70 -4.77
CA SER A 38 -23.61 -13.82 -5.85
C SER A 38 -23.50 -12.37 -5.41
N LEU A 39 -24.41 -11.90 -4.55
CA LEU A 39 -24.35 -10.56 -3.97
C LEU A 39 -23.11 -10.39 -3.06
N GLN A 40 -22.84 -11.38 -2.22
CA GLN A 40 -21.67 -11.38 -1.33
C GLN A 40 -20.36 -11.34 -2.12
N VAL A 41 -20.25 -12.09 -3.23
CA VAL A 41 -19.07 -12.02 -4.11
C VAL A 41 -18.92 -10.62 -4.70
N ALA A 42 -19.99 -10.03 -5.22
CA ALA A 42 -19.94 -8.69 -5.80
C ALA A 42 -19.58 -7.61 -4.78
N GLU A 43 -20.06 -7.72 -3.54
CA GLU A 43 -19.67 -6.81 -2.45
C GLU A 43 -18.21 -7.02 -2.01
N ALA A 44 -17.76 -8.27 -1.93
CA ALA A 44 -16.37 -8.59 -1.62
C ALA A 44 -15.42 -8.04 -2.69
N GLU A 45 -15.75 -8.15 -3.97
CA GLU A 45 -14.97 -7.56 -5.07
C GLU A 45 -14.87 -6.04 -4.95
N LYS A 46 -15.99 -5.35 -4.68
CA LYS A 46 -16.00 -3.90 -4.45
C LYS A 46 -15.13 -3.50 -3.27
N LEU A 47 -15.21 -4.25 -2.17
CA LEU A 47 -14.38 -4.02 -0.99
C LEU A 47 -12.90 -4.21 -1.30
N LEU A 48 -12.53 -5.28 -2.00
CA LEU A 48 -11.17 -5.55 -2.43
C LEU A 48 -10.64 -4.44 -3.35
N GLN A 49 -11.45 -4.00 -4.31
CA GLN A 49 -11.08 -2.91 -5.22
C GLN A 49 -10.84 -1.61 -4.46
N ASN A 50 -11.74 -1.24 -3.54
CA ASN A 50 -11.60 -0.04 -2.72
C ASN A 50 -10.34 -0.08 -1.84
N VAL A 51 -10.06 -1.22 -1.21
CA VAL A 51 -8.84 -1.41 -0.42
C VAL A 51 -7.60 -1.30 -1.30
N SER A 52 -7.63 -1.90 -2.49
CA SER A 52 -6.52 -1.88 -3.45
C SER A 52 -6.22 -0.46 -3.93
N ILE A 53 -7.26 0.30 -4.33
CA ILE A 53 -7.13 1.70 -4.74
C ILE A 53 -6.59 2.55 -3.58
N ARG A 54 -7.10 2.36 -2.35
CA ARG A 54 -6.61 3.10 -1.19
C ARG A 54 -5.13 2.84 -0.92
N ARG A 55 -4.68 1.58 -1.08
CA ARG A 55 -3.26 1.22 -0.95
C ARG A 55 -2.42 1.79 -2.08
N ALA A 56 -2.92 1.76 -3.32
CA ALA A 56 -2.24 2.38 -4.46
C ALA A 56 -2.07 3.90 -4.27
N ASN A 57 -3.12 4.59 -3.83
CA ASN A 57 -3.08 6.02 -3.54
C ASN A 57 -2.09 6.35 -2.40
N TYR A 58 -2.03 5.51 -1.37
CA TYR A 58 -1.05 5.67 -0.29
C TYR A 58 0.40 5.54 -0.81
N MET A 59 0.67 4.49 -1.61
CA MET A 59 1.99 4.31 -2.23
C MET A 59 2.35 5.46 -3.17
N GLN A 60 1.39 5.93 -3.97
CA GLN A 60 1.58 7.09 -4.85
C GLN A 60 1.91 8.36 -4.04
N GLY A 61 1.25 8.55 -2.89
CA GLY A 61 1.56 9.65 -1.97
C GLY A 61 3.00 9.60 -1.48
N LEU A 62 3.47 8.43 -1.03
CA LEU A 62 4.86 8.23 -0.59
C LEU A 62 5.87 8.48 -1.73
N PHE A 63 5.58 8.01 -2.94
CA PHE A 63 6.43 8.27 -4.11
C PHE A 63 6.48 9.76 -4.45
N ASN A 64 5.34 10.44 -4.46
CA ASN A 64 5.28 11.88 -4.74
C ASN A 64 6.07 12.68 -3.70
N GLU A 65 5.91 12.38 -2.42
CA GLU A 65 6.67 13.03 -1.34
C GLU A 65 8.18 12.81 -1.48
N THR A 66 8.58 11.58 -1.83
CA THR A 66 9.98 11.22 -2.08
C THR A 66 10.54 12.00 -3.27
N ILE A 67 9.83 12.03 -4.40
CA ILE A 67 10.25 12.74 -5.61
C ILE A 67 10.33 14.24 -5.35
N SER A 68 9.35 14.85 -4.68
CA SER A 68 9.38 16.27 -4.33
C SER A 68 10.58 16.60 -3.43
N SER A 69 10.89 15.75 -2.45
CA SER A 69 12.05 15.92 -1.57
C SER A 69 13.37 15.80 -2.33
N LEU A 70 13.48 14.83 -3.25
CA LEU A 70 14.64 14.68 -4.13
C LEU A 70 14.82 15.87 -5.08
N MET A 71 13.72 16.43 -5.60
CA MET A 71 13.76 17.61 -6.45
C MET A 71 14.24 18.85 -5.69
N LEU A 72 13.75 19.04 -4.44
CA LEU A 72 14.25 20.09 -3.55
C LEU A 72 15.74 19.90 -3.22
N LEU A 73 16.16 18.67 -2.95
CA LEU A 73 17.59 18.35 -2.76
C LEU A 73 18.39 18.71 -4.02
N SER A 74 17.94 18.31 -5.21
CA SER A 74 18.60 18.64 -6.47
C SER A 74 18.77 20.14 -6.66
N GLN A 75 17.73 20.94 -6.42
CA GLN A 75 17.79 22.41 -6.53
C GLN A 75 18.77 23.02 -5.51
N ASN A 76 18.75 22.53 -4.27
CA ASN A 76 19.70 22.97 -3.23
C ASN A 76 21.16 22.64 -3.61
N MET A 77 21.37 21.53 -4.31
CA MET A 77 22.69 21.07 -4.74
C MET A 77 23.19 21.83 -5.97
N GLU A 78 22.31 22.14 -6.92
CA GLU A 78 22.63 22.97 -8.09
C GLU A 78 23.11 24.37 -7.67
N SER A 79 22.53 24.93 -6.60
CA SER A 79 23.00 26.19 -6.01
C SER A 79 24.44 26.09 -5.47
N LEU A 80 24.84 24.94 -4.91
CA LEU A 80 26.21 24.71 -4.43
C LEU A 80 27.18 24.49 -5.59
N ILE A 81 26.77 23.76 -6.63
CA ILE A 81 27.61 23.45 -7.80
C ILE A 81 28.07 24.73 -8.52
N ASN A 82 27.24 25.77 -8.51
CA ASN A 82 27.57 27.07 -9.07
C ASN A 82 28.54 27.91 -8.21
N THR A 83 28.90 27.45 -7.01
CA THR A 83 29.84 28.13 -6.11
C THR A 83 31.29 27.71 -6.43
N ARG A 84 32.22 28.67 -6.41
CA ARG A 84 33.61 28.48 -6.87
C ARG A 84 34.42 27.51 -6.00
N ASN A 85 34.16 27.48 -4.69
CA ASN A 85 34.74 26.56 -3.72
C ASN A 85 33.58 25.98 -2.90
N VAL A 86 33.41 24.66 -2.93
CA VAL A 86 32.40 23.96 -2.13
C VAL A 86 33.12 23.25 -1.00
N GLU A 87 32.78 23.59 0.24
CA GLU A 87 33.27 22.85 1.40
C GLU A 87 32.56 21.50 1.50
N PHE A 88 33.33 20.43 1.57
CA PHE A 88 32.80 19.07 1.58
C PHE A 88 31.90 18.79 2.80
N GLY A 89 32.21 19.39 3.95
CA GLY A 89 31.38 19.30 5.16
C GLY A 89 29.99 19.91 4.99
N ASP A 90 29.89 21.07 4.34
CA ASP A 90 28.61 21.74 4.04
C ASP A 90 27.78 20.94 3.04
N PHE A 91 28.44 20.38 2.03
CA PHE A 91 27.83 19.49 1.05
C PHE A 91 27.24 18.23 1.72
N LEU A 92 28.03 17.55 2.55
CA LEU A 92 27.60 16.38 3.32
C LEU A 92 26.48 16.71 4.30
N SER A 93 26.56 17.83 5.02
CA SER A 93 25.54 18.28 5.97
C SER A 93 24.19 18.48 5.30
N ARG A 94 24.16 19.10 4.12
CA ARG A 94 22.92 19.32 3.35
C ARG A 94 22.29 18.02 2.86
N ILE A 95 23.10 17.09 2.35
CA ILE A 95 22.62 15.76 1.97
C ILE A 95 22.10 15.01 3.20
N SER A 96 22.85 15.03 4.30
CA SER A 96 22.47 14.36 5.55
C SER A 96 21.18 14.92 6.12
N ASN A 97 21.00 16.23 6.09
CA ASN A 97 19.80 16.88 6.59
C ASN A 97 18.59 16.53 5.71
N ALA A 98 18.77 16.50 4.38
CA ALA A 98 17.71 16.06 3.47
C ALA A 98 17.35 14.59 3.70
N ALA A 99 18.34 13.70 3.83
CA ALA A 99 18.12 12.28 4.10
C ALA A 99 17.44 12.05 5.46
N ASN A 100 17.85 12.77 6.50
CA ASN A 100 17.26 12.69 7.84
C ASN A 100 15.78 13.13 7.86
N ASN A 101 15.39 14.03 6.95
CA ASN A 101 14.01 14.48 6.82
C ASN A 101 13.12 13.47 6.06
N MET A 102 13.71 12.47 5.38
CA MET A 102 12.99 11.45 4.63
C MET A 102 12.88 10.15 5.43
N SER A 103 11.87 10.06 6.29
CA SER A 103 11.68 8.91 7.22
C SER A 103 11.56 7.53 6.56
N PHE A 104 11.32 7.49 5.24
CA PHE A 104 11.12 6.26 4.46
C PHE A 104 12.37 5.82 3.67
N VAL A 105 13.46 6.60 3.73
CA VAL A 105 14.69 6.33 2.98
C VAL A 105 15.69 5.65 3.88
N SER A 106 16.07 4.41 3.55
CA SER A 106 17.11 3.68 4.29
C SER A 106 18.53 4.02 3.82
N TYR A 107 18.70 4.23 2.51
CA TYR A 107 19.99 4.52 1.88
C TYR A 107 19.79 5.40 0.66
N GLY A 108 20.78 6.23 0.34
CA GLY A 108 20.86 6.99 -0.89
C GLY A 108 22.23 6.82 -1.54
N TYR A 109 22.32 7.07 -2.84
CA TYR A 109 23.60 7.13 -3.54
C TYR A 109 23.65 8.45 -4.28
N ILE A 110 24.80 9.12 -4.23
CA ILE A 110 25.04 10.35 -4.95
C ILE A 110 26.27 10.14 -5.80
N TYR A 111 26.08 10.30 -7.10
CA TYR A 111 27.15 10.27 -8.07
C TYR A 111 27.62 11.70 -8.34
N LEU A 112 28.92 11.94 -8.23
CA LEU A 112 29.53 13.23 -8.51
C LEU A 112 30.36 13.13 -9.79
N GLU A 113 30.17 14.10 -10.68
CA GLU A 113 31.01 14.21 -11.86
C GLU A 113 32.44 14.59 -11.45
N LYS A 114 33.43 14.03 -12.14
CA LYS A 114 34.86 14.14 -11.80
C LYS A 114 35.32 15.60 -11.68
N ASP A 115 34.81 16.48 -12.54
CA ASP A 115 35.15 17.90 -12.55
C ASP A 115 34.57 18.65 -11.35
N PHE A 116 33.45 18.20 -10.80
CA PHE A 116 32.86 18.75 -9.58
C PHE A 116 33.57 18.23 -8.33
N ALA A 117 33.95 16.96 -8.31
CA ALA A 117 34.78 16.39 -7.24
C ALA A 117 36.10 17.15 -7.07
N ASN A 118 36.71 17.61 -8.16
CA ASN A 118 37.94 18.42 -8.14
C ASN A 118 37.76 19.84 -7.56
N LYS A 119 36.53 20.36 -7.49
CA LYS A 119 36.21 21.68 -6.90
C LYS A 119 35.97 21.61 -5.39
N MET A 120 35.83 20.40 -4.82
CA MET A 120 35.66 20.21 -3.38
C MET A 120 37.02 20.22 -2.69
N GLN A 121 37.18 21.05 -1.66
CA GLN A 121 38.34 20.99 -0.78
C GLN A 121 38.14 19.91 0.30
N ASN A 122 39.22 19.19 0.63
CA ASN A 122 39.25 18.14 1.67
C ASN A 122 38.24 17.00 1.43
N VAL A 123 38.21 16.45 0.21
CA VAL A 123 37.40 15.27 -0.11
C VAL A 123 37.96 14.06 0.65
N ASP A 124 37.27 13.63 1.69
CA ASP A 124 37.50 12.32 2.27
C ASP A 124 36.79 11.29 1.39
N SER A 125 37.57 10.51 0.65
CA SER A 125 37.11 9.38 -0.18
C SER A 125 36.31 8.30 0.58
N LYS A 126 36.17 8.44 1.91
CA LYS A 126 35.39 7.55 2.78
C LYS A 126 34.30 8.27 3.59
N ALA A 127 33.82 9.44 3.18
CA ALA A 127 32.80 10.13 3.95
C ALA A 127 31.49 9.34 4.05
N MET A 128 31.25 8.81 5.25
CA MET A 128 30.05 8.07 5.61
C MET A 128 29.04 9.01 6.25
N ILE A 129 27.91 9.27 5.59
CA ILE A 129 26.77 9.95 6.22
C ILE A 129 26.03 8.94 7.10
N ARG A 130 25.93 9.22 8.41
CA ARG A 130 25.09 8.48 9.35
C ARG A 130 23.81 9.25 9.61
N GLY A 131 22.74 8.87 8.91
CA GLY A 131 21.38 9.29 9.25
C GLY A 131 20.69 8.24 10.12
N GLY A 132 19.92 8.68 11.11
CA GLY A 132 19.02 7.89 11.97
C GLY A 132 19.27 6.37 12.03
N GLY A 133 20.23 5.93 12.84
CA GLY A 133 20.31 4.54 13.33
C GLY A 133 20.60 3.42 12.31
N VAL A 134 20.80 3.70 11.02
CA VAL A 134 21.10 2.66 10.01
C VAL A 134 22.29 3.06 9.14
N THR A 135 23.03 2.02 8.75
CA THR A 135 24.34 1.89 8.10
C THR A 135 24.73 2.90 6.98
N PRO A 136 26.03 3.03 6.68
CA PRO A 136 26.60 4.21 6.03
C PRO A 136 26.32 4.34 4.53
N LEU A 137 26.19 5.60 4.08
CA LEU A 137 26.14 6.02 2.68
C LEU A 137 27.54 5.94 2.05
N LEU A 138 27.70 5.20 0.94
CA LEU A 138 28.96 5.10 0.19
C LEU A 138 28.91 6.07 -1.00
N ILE A 139 29.83 7.03 -1.04
CA ILE A 139 30.07 7.89 -2.20
C ILE A 139 31.03 7.11 -3.12
N ILE A 140 30.59 6.74 -4.33
CA ILE A 140 31.42 6.10 -5.38
C ILE A 140 31.70 7.12 -6.46
#